data_AF-A0A922L9E8-F1
#
_entry.id   AF-A0A922L9E8-F1
#
_cell.length_a   1.000
_cell.length_b   1.000
_cell.length_c   1.000
_cell.angle_alpha   90.00
_cell.angle_beta   90.00
_cell.angle_gamma   90.00
#
_symmetry.space_group_name_H-M   'P 1'
#
loop_
_entity.id
_entity.type
_entity.pdbx_description
1 polymer ?
#
loop_
_entity_poly.entity_id
_entity_poly.type
_entity_poly.pdbx_seq_one_letter_code
_entity_poly.pdbx_strand_id
1 'polypeptide(L)'
;MSSSSRRFEDLKDELISLKEKIRIHRRRNANELTINKLFIDGDRLIEMLRNEVAKCPPQVQSEMNGRFFALMNEWNAFKKTTTTSSNGGSRSMGSTFGQQNSYNTDGTQRQILAQAIGSLEQTSLSLHRSEMVARETEEIGTNIVDELGNQRESLLRTRETLETNNENLKRTHRLIRTINTTLITNKCLLIVIILMEILILLAIIAYRFIIHHHK
;
A
#
# COMPACT_ATOMS: atom_id res chain seq x y z
N MET A 1 7.71 7.43 -12.75
CA MET A 1 7.85 7.35 -11.28
C MET A 1 7.78 8.76 -10.72
N SER A 2 6.69 9.13 -10.06
CA SER A 2 6.46 10.47 -9.51
C SER A 2 7.38 10.73 -8.30
N SER A 3 7.71 11.99 -8.01
CA SER A 3 8.56 12.41 -6.89
C SER A 3 8.08 11.83 -5.55
N SER A 4 6.76 11.72 -5.36
CA SER A 4 6.14 11.12 -4.16
C SER A 4 6.36 9.61 -4.02
N SER A 5 6.54 8.88 -5.13
CA SER A 5 6.84 7.44 -5.08
C SER A 5 8.27 7.16 -4.61
N ARG A 6 9.22 8.08 -4.84
CA ARG A 6 10.60 7.95 -4.32
C ARG A 6 10.65 8.23 -2.82
N ARG A 7 10.00 9.30 -2.37
CA ARG A 7 9.90 9.64 -0.94
C ARG A 7 9.24 8.55 -0.11
N PHE A 8 8.24 7.88 -0.66
CA PHE A 8 7.60 6.74 0.00
C PHE A 8 8.57 5.56 0.21
N GLU A 9 9.40 5.27 -0.80
CA GLU A 9 10.41 4.20 -0.71
C GLU A 9 11.51 4.56 0.29
N ASP A 10 11.98 5.82 0.29
CA ASP A 10 12.98 6.31 1.26
C ASP A 10 12.47 6.18 2.71
N LEU A 11 11.21 6.58 2.98
CA LEU A 11 10.61 6.48 4.31
C LEU A 11 10.37 5.03 4.74
N LYS A 12 10.05 4.14 3.79
CA LYS A 12 9.93 2.70 4.05
C LYS A 12 11.28 2.11 4.47
N ASP A 13 12.35 2.49 3.78
CA ASP A 13 13.70 2.03 4.10
C ASP A 13 14.18 2.57 5.45
N GLU A 14 13.80 3.80 5.81
CA GLU A 14 14.02 4.35 7.16
C GLU A 14 13.27 3.56 8.24
N LEU A 15 12.01 3.14 7.98
CA LEU A 15 11.25 2.31 8.92
C LEU A 15 11.89 0.92 9.10
N ILE A 16 12.38 0.31 8.02
CA ILE A 16 13.09 -0.97 8.06
C ILE A 16 14.38 -0.83 8.88
N SER A 17 15.15 0.24 8.65
CA SER A 17 16.36 0.57 9.40
C SER A 17 16.07 0.77 10.90
N LEU A 18 14.97 1.45 11.22
CA LEU A 18 14.54 1.67 12.60
C LEU A 18 14.13 0.36 13.30
N LYS A 19 13.40 -0.52 12.60
CA LYS A 19 13.02 -1.86 13.10
C LYS A 19 14.26 -2.69 13.44
N GLU A 20 15.29 -2.64 12.60
CA GLU A 20 16.55 -3.34 12.86
C GLU A 20 17.35 -2.71 14.01
N LYS A 21 17.38 -1.37 14.10
CA LYS A 21 17.97 -0.66 15.26
C LYS A 21 17.29 -1.06 16.57
N ILE A 22 15.96 -1.16 16.62
CA ILE A 22 15.20 -1.59 17.81
C ILE A 22 15.56 -3.04 18.18
N ARG A 23 15.66 -3.94 17.18
CA ARG A 23 16.06 -5.34 17.39
C ARG A 23 17.47 -5.46 17.99
N ILE A 24 18.42 -4.66 17.49
CA ILE A 24 19.80 -4.62 18.00
C ILE A 24 19.86 -4.02 19.41
N HIS A 25 19.13 -2.94 19.67
CA HIS A 25 19.08 -2.29 20.99
C HIS A 25 18.50 -3.23 22.05
N ARG A 26 17.52 -4.04 21.68
CA ARG A 26 16.94 -5.07 22.54
C ARG A 26 17.91 -6.21 22.85
N ARG A 27 18.67 -6.70 21.87
CA ARG A 27 19.72 -7.72 22.09
C ARG A 27 20.81 -7.25 23.06
N ARG A 28 21.00 -5.95 23.20
CA ARG A 28 21.99 -5.35 24.12
C ARG A 28 21.44 -5.05 25.53
N ASN A 29 20.21 -5.50 25.87
CA ASN A 29 19.55 -5.17 27.16
C ASN A 29 19.56 -3.65 27.44
N ALA A 30 19.30 -2.84 26.42
CA ALA A 30 19.28 -1.39 26.56
C ALA A 30 18.04 -0.90 27.34
N ASN A 31 18.18 0.28 27.94
CA ASN A 31 17.16 0.93 28.77
C ASN A 31 15.81 1.03 28.04
N GLU A 32 14.72 0.68 28.73
CA GLU A 32 13.35 0.72 28.21
C GLU A 32 12.97 2.11 27.66
N LEU A 33 13.56 3.18 28.22
CA LEU A 33 13.42 4.57 27.77
C LEU A 33 13.94 4.81 26.35
N THR A 34 15.04 4.18 25.94
CA THR A 34 15.56 4.37 24.58
C THR A 34 14.69 3.60 23.59
N ILE A 35 14.25 2.41 23.94
CA ILE A 35 13.31 1.61 23.15
C ILE A 35 11.99 2.38 22.93
N ASN A 36 11.44 3.00 23.99
CA ASN A 36 10.25 3.85 23.87
C ASN A 36 10.47 5.08 22.98
N LYS A 37 11.64 5.74 23.03
CA LYS A 37 11.97 6.83 22.10
C LYS A 37 12.01 6.37 20.65
N LEU A 38 12.62 5.21 20.37
CA LEU A 38 12.63 4.64 19.02
C LEU A 38 11.22 4.27 18.53
N PHE A 39 10.31 3.87 19.43
CA PHE A 39 8.91 3.66 19.06
C PHE A 39 8.21 4.96 18.66
N ILE A 40 8.43 6.05 19.40
CA ILE A 40 7.89 7.37 19.08
C ILE A 40 8.40 7.86 17.72
N ASP A 41 9.69 7.66 17.43
CA ASP A 41 10.25 8.04 16.13
C ASP A 41 9.66 7.21 14.98
N GLY A 42 9.34 5.93 15.22
CA GLY A 42 8.67 5.11 14.22
C GLY A 42 7.20 5.48 13.99
N ASP A 43 6.49 5.89 15.05
CA ASP A 43 5.12 6.41 14.91
C ASP A 43 5.11 7.72 14.09
N ARG A 44 6.11 8.60 14.27
CA ARG A 44 6.30 9.79 13.43
C ARG A 44 6.55 9.44 11.96
N LEU A 45 7.38 8.43 11.70
CA LEU A 45 7.66 7.96 10.34
C LEU A 45 6.40 7.44 9.64
N ILE A 46 5.56 6.69 10.36
CA ILE A 46 4.26 6.24 9.86
C ILE A 46 3.35 7.43 9.54
N GLU A 47 3.32 8.46 10.39
CA GLU A 47 2.54 9.67 10.15
C GLU A 47 3.04 10.45 8.91
N MET A 48 4.36 10.53 8.71
CA MET A 48 4.96 11.11 7.52
C MET A 48 4.63 10.29 6.26
N LEU A 49 4.62 8.95 6.36
CA LEU A 49 4.21 8.05 5.27
C LEU A 49 2.74 8.29 4.91
N ARG A 50 1.85 8.39 5.90
CA ARG A 50 0.43 8.74 5.71
C ARG A 50 0.26 10.07 4.99
N ASN A 51 0.99 11.10 5.41
CA ASN A 51 0.94 12.42 4.81
C ASN A 51 1.46 12.43 3.35
N GLU A 52 2.45 11.61 3.02
CA GLU A 52 2.94 11.49 1.64
C GLU A 52 1.96 10.71 0.75
N VAL A 53 1.28 9.70 1.31
CA VAL A 53 0.20 8.97 0.62
C VAL A 53 -1.02 9.87 0.38
N ALA A 54 -1.34 10.76 1.32
CA ALA A 54 -2.41 11.75 1.18
C ALA A 54 -2.14 12.77 0.06
N LYS A 55 -0.87 13.08 -0.23
CA LYS A 55 -0.48 14.01 -1.31
C LYS A 55 -0.48 13.39 -2.71
N CYS A 56 -0.68 12.08 -2.82
CA CYS A 56 -0.63 11.39 -4.11
C CYS A 56 -1.96 11.52 -4.89
N PRO A 57 -1.90 11.53 -6.24
CA PRO A 57 -3.10 11.48 -7.06
C PRO A 57 -3.93 10.20 -6.78
N PRO A 58 -5.26 10.25 -6.91
CA PRO A 58 -6.16 9.14 -6.53
C PRO A 58 -5.85 7.80 -7.23
N GLN A 59 -5.24 7.85 -8.41
CA GLN A 59 -4.81 6.67 -9.18
C GLN A 59 -3.66 5.89 -8.54
N VAL A 60 -2.73 6.58 -7.85
CA VAL A 60 -1.58 5.97 -7.17
C VAL A 60 -1.85 5.79 -5.68
N GLN A 61 -2.74 6.62 -5.14
CA GLN A 61 -3.12 6.64 -3.73
C GLN A 61 -3.74 5.31 -3.26
N SER A 62 -4.58 4.65 -4.06
CA SER A 62 -5.16 3.36 -3.68
C SER A 62 -4.12 2.24 -3.55
N GLU A 63 -3.14 2.18 -4.46
CA GLU A 63 -2.04 1.20 -4.40
C GLU A 63 -1.11 1.51 -3.21
N MET A 64 -0.75 2.78 -3.03
CA MET A 64 0.09 3.23 -1.94
C MET A 64 -0.58 3.10 -0.56
N ASN A 65 -1.89 3.29 -0.47
CA ASN A 65 -2.68 3.02 0.73
C ASN A 65 -2.58 1.55 1.12
N GLY A 66 -2.79 0.63 0.18
CA GLY A 66 -2.64 -0.81 0.45
C GLY A 66 -1.25 -1.18 1.01
N ARG A 67 -0.18 -0.60 0.45
CA ARG A 67 1.19 -0.77 0.95
C ARG A 67 1.40 -0.11 2.32
N PHE A 68 0.88 1.09 2.53
CA PHE A 68 0.91 1.80 3.81
C PHE A 68 0.22 1.01 4.92
N PHE A 69 -0.94 0.43 4.65
CA PHE A 69 -1.68 -0.37 5.62
C PHE A 69 -0.94 -1.67 5.97
N ALA A 70 -0.30 -2.33 4.99
CA ALA A 70 0.56 -3.48 5.26
C ALA A 70 1.73 -3.11 6.20
N LEU A 71 2.42 -2.00 5.90
CA LEU A 71 3.51 -1.46 6.72
C LEU A 71 3.05 -1.07 8.14
N MET A 72 1.88 -0.44 8.25
CA MET A 72 1.27 -0.08 9.53
C MET A 72 0.93 -1.31 10.37
N ASN A 73 0.33 -2.34 9.76
CA ASN A 73 0.01 -3.58 10.45
C ASN A 73 1.27 -4.33 10.91
N GLU A 74 2.31 -4.36 10.07
CA GLU A 74 3.61 -4.90 10.45
C GLU A 74 4.28 -4.12 11.60
N TRP A 75 4.18 -2.80 11.60
CA TRP A 75 4.70 -1.94 12.68
C TRP A 75 3.97 -2.19 14.01
N ASN A 76 2.64 -2.28 13.98
CA ASN A 76 1.83 -2.57 15.16
C ASN A 76 2.10 -3.98 15.70
N ALA A 77 2.23 -4.98 14.82
CA ALA A 77 2.64 -6.33 15.21
C ALA A 77 4.06 -6.35 15.83
N PHE A 78 4.98 -5.56 15.29
CA PHE A 78 6.33 -5.40 15.83
C PHE A 78 6.34 -4.71 17.20
N LYS A 79 5.54 -3.67 17.41
CA LYS A 79 5.36 -3.01 18.71
C LYS A 79 4.78 -3.97 19.75
N LYS A 80 3.75 -4.76 19.39
CA LYS A 80 3.12 -5.75 20.28
C LYS A 80 4.06 -6.88 20.66
N THR A 81 4.76 -7.48 19.70
CA THR A 81 5.78 -8.52 19.98
C THR A 81 6.95 -7.95 20.79
N THR A 82 7.28 -6.68 20.59
CA THR A 82 8.37 -6.05 21.32
C THR A 82 8.02 -5.76 22.78
N THR A 83 6.82 -5.26 23.05
CA THR A 83 6.30 -4.99 24.40
C THR A 83 5.85 -6.25 25.14
N THR A 84 5.30 -7.25 24.46
CA THR A 84 4.87 -8.51 25.10
C THR A 84 6.08 -9.32 25.59
N SER A 85 7.20 -9.23 24.87
CA SER A 85 8.43 -9.92 25.28
C SER A 85 9.21 -9.17 26.39
N SER A 86 8.80 -7.97 26.83
CA SER A 86 9.28 -7.37 28.10
C SER A 86 8.44 -7.83 29.29
N ASN A 87 7.17 -8.18 29.08
CA ASN A 87 6.33 -8.84 30.10
C ASN A 87 6.43 -10.38 30.13
N GLY A 88 7.11 -10.99 29.15
CA GLY A 88 7.31 -12.45 29.07
C GLY A 88 8.44 -12.99 29.96
N GLY A 89 9.12 -12.13 30.71
CA GLY A 89 10.10 -12.51 31.71
C GLY A 89 9.49 -12.52 33.11
N SER A 90 9.15 -13.72 33.60
CA SER A 90 8.69 -14.04 34.96
C SER A 90 7.18 -13.96 35.21
N ARG A 91 6.53 -15.12 35.15
CA ARG A 91 6.02 -15.83 36.36
C ARG A 91 5.42 -17.18 35.94
N SER A 92 6.31 -18.11 35.60
CA SER A 92 6.13 -19.48 36.06
C SER A 92 6.25 -19.48 37.58
N MET A 93 5.18 -19.07 38.29
CA MET A 93 5.06 -19.21 39.74
C MET A 93 3.95 -20.22 40.04
N GLY A 94 4.05 -21.38 39.40
CA GLY A 94 3.25 -22.56 39.69
C GLY A 94 4.15 -23.66 40.26
N SER A 95 4.80 -23.41 41.39
CA SER A 95 5.27 -24.47 42.30
C SER A 95 5.86 -23.82 43.56
N THR A 96 5.64 -24.44 44.70
CA THR A 96 6.17 -24.09 46.03
C THR A 96 5.36 -23.08 46.85
N PHE A 97 4.11 -23.44 47.18
CA PHE A 97 3.56 -23.04 48.48
C PHE A 97 3.08 -24.29 49.20
N GLY A 98 3.97 -24.84 50.01
CA GLY A 98 3.72 -25.99 50.87
C GLY A 98 4.88 -26.10 51.84
N GLN A 99 4.58 -25.80 53.10
CA GLN A 99 5.35 -26.12 54.31
C GLN A 99 6.02 -24.94 55.03
N GLN A 100 5.16 -24.25 55.81
CA GLN A 100 5.28 -24.15 57.26
C GLN A 100 6.66 -23.78 57.84
N ASN A 101 6.78 -22.57 58.37
CA ASN A 101 7.12 -22.47 59.78
C ASN A 101 6.51 -21.25 60.45
N SER A 102 6.08 -21.51 61.68
CA SER A 102 5.36 -20.63 62.59
C SER A 102 6.28 -19.52 63.15
N TYR A 103 5.68 -18.59 63.88
CA TYR A 103 6.23 -17.46 64.64
C TYR A 103 6.29 -16.12 63.87
N ASN A 104 5.32 -15.25 64.19
CA ASN A 104 5.07 -13.84 63.76
C ASN A 104 3.94 -13.65 62.72
N THR A 105 2.70 -13.96 63.11
CA THR A 105 1.54 -14.02 62.19
C THR A 105 0.77 -12.70 62.02
N ASP A 106 0.73 -11.79 62.99
CA ASP A 106 -0.18 -10.62 62.90
C ASP A 106 0.36 -9.43 62.09
N GLY A 107 1.66 -9.12 62.18
CA GLY A 107 2.26 -7.99 61.42
C GLY A 107 2.41 -8.30 59.93
N THR A 108 2.82 -9.54 59.62
CA THR A 108 3.10 -10.01 58.27
C THR A 108 1.82 -10.11 57.43
N GLN A 109 0.69 -10.50 58.03
CA GLN A 109 -0.59 -10.63 57.33
C GLN A 109 -1.17 -9.27 56.91
N ARG A 110 -1.02 -8.22 57.72
CA ARG A 110 -1.39 -6.84 57.33
C ARG A 110 -0.52 -6.29 56.21
N GLN A 111 0.77 -6.60 56.24
CA GLN A 111 1.71 -6.14 55.21
C GLN A 111 1.48 -6.86 53.87
N ILE A 112 1.14 -8.14 53.91
CA ILE A 112 0.72 -8.92 52.73
C ILE A 112 -0.61 -8.39 52.17
N LEU A 113 -1.59 -8.09 53.03
CA LEU A 113 -2.88 -7.52 52.60
C LEU A 113 -2.71 -6.12 52.01
N ALA A 114 -1.86 -5.27 52.59
CA ALA A 114 -1.56 -3.95 52.04
C ALA A 114 -0.87 -4.04 50.67
N GLN A 115 0.05 -5.00 50.48
CA GLN A 115 0.64 -5.27 49.17
C GLN A 115 -0.37 -5.86 48.18
N ALA A 116 -1.28 -6.73 48.65
CA ALA A 116 -2.36 -7.27 47.83
C ALA A 116 -3.30 -6.15 47.34
N ILE A 117 -3.66 -5.20 48.19
CA ILE A 117 -4.47 -4.04 47.83
C ILE A 117 -3.72 -3.12 46.84
N GLY A 118 -2.44 -2.82 47.08
CA GLY A 118 -1.65 -1.99 46.15
C GLY A 118 -1.45 -2.63 44.78
N SER A 119 -1.30 -3.95 44.72
CA SER A 119 -1.24 -4.69 43.45
C SER A 119 -2.60 -4.74 42.74
N LEU A 120 -3.71 -4.78 43.48
CA LEU A 120 -5.06 -4.69 42.93
C LEU A 120 -5.32 -3.31 42.30
N GLU A 121 -4.90 -2.24 42.97
CA GLU A 121 -5.02 -0.86 42.48
C GLU A 121 -4.20 -0.65 41.19
N GLN A 122 -2.96 -1.14 41.16
CA GLN A 122 -2.14 -1.13 39.94
C GLN A 122 -2.75 -1.95 38.81
N THR A 123 -3.36 -3.09 39.12
CA THR A 123 -4.05 -3.94 38.14
C THR A 123 -5.29 -3.21 37.61
N SER A 124 -6.06 -2.54 38.47
CA SER A 124 -7.23 -1.74 38.09
C SER A 124 -6.85 -0.59 37.15
N LEU A 125 -5.77 0.15 37.46
CA LEU A 125 -5.25 1.21 36.60
C LEU A 125 -4.77 0.68 35.25
N SER A 126 -4.12 -0.48 35.25
CA SER A 126 -3.66 -1.14 34.03
C SER A 126 -4.81 -1.65 33.17
N LEU A 127 -5.88 -2.15 33.79
CA LEU A 127 -7.10 -2.61 33.11
C LEU A 127 -7.83 -1.42 32.49
N HIS A 128 -7.98 -0.31 33.20
CA HIS A 128 -8.62 0.89 32.67
C HIS A 128 -7.83 1.50 31.50
N ARG A 129 -6.50 1.52 31.59
CA ARG A 129 -5.64 1.90 30.45
C ARG A 129 -5.81 0.94 29.26
N SER A 130 -5.94 -0.36 29.51
CA SER A 130 -6.13 -1.36 28.46
C SER A 130 -7.49 -1.20 27.77
N GLU A 131 -8.55 -0.86 28.51
CA GLU A 131 -9.87 -0.56 27.97
C GLU A 131 -9.83 0.67 27.05
N MET A 132 -9.17 1.75 27.49
CA MET A 132 -9.00 2.96 26.68
C MET A 132 -8.26 2.67 25.37
N VAL A 133 -7.14 1.95 25.43
CA VAL A 133 -6.35 1.57 24.25
C VAL A 133 -7.14 0.60 23.33
N ALA A 134 -7.91 -0.32 23.91
CA ALA A 134 -8.76 -1.22 23.14
C ALA A 134 -9.86 -0.46 22.38
N ARG A 135 -10.49 0.54 23.02
CA ARG A 135 -11.47 1.43 22.37
C ARG A 135 -10.87 2.26 21.25
N GLU A 136 -9.70 2.86 21.47
CA GLU A 136 -8.98 3.61 20.43
C GLU A 136 -8.62 2.70 19.25
N THR A 137 -8.21 1.46 19.54
CA THR A 137 -7.91 0.46 18.51
C THR A 137 -9.16 0.01 17.75
N GLU A 138 -10.31 -0.11 18.42
CA GLU A 138 -11.60 -0.42 17.79
C GLU A 138 -12.05 0.70 16.85
N GLU A 139 -11.90 1.96 17.28
CA GLU A 139 -12.21 3.12 16.45
C GLU A 139 -11.31 3.19 15.20
N ILE A 140 -10.00 2.98 15.36
CA ILE A 140 -9.06 2.88 14.25
C ILE A 140 -9.43 1.71 13.33
N GLY A 141 -9.79 0.55 13.90
CA GLY A 141 -10.21 -0.63 13.15
C GLY A 141 -11.47 -0.38 12.33
N THR A 142 -12.44 0.34 12.90
CA THR A 142 -13.70 0.69 12.23
C THR A 142 -13.43 1.64 11.06
N ASN A 143 -12.63 2.68 11.28
CA ASN A 143 -12.21 3.60 10.23
C ASN A 143 -11.44 2.90 9.09
N ILE A 144 -10.65 1.88 9.42
CA ILE A 144 -9.96 1.06 8.41
C ILE A 144 -10.94 0.23 7.60
N VAL A 145 -11.95 -0.38 8.22
CA VAL A 145 -12.97 -1.17 7.51
C VAL A 145 -13.76 -0.30 6.53
N ASP A 146 -14.13 0.91 6.94
CA ASP A 146 -14.84 1.87 6.08
C ASP A 146 -13.97 2.30 4.89
N GLU A 147 -12.69 2.60 5.13
CA GLU A 147 -11.74 2.97 4.07
C GLU A 147 -11.49 1.81 3.08
N LEU A 148 -11.38 0.57 3.56
CA LEU A 148 -11.28 -0.62 2.72
C LEU A 148 -12.56 -0.84 1.89
N GLY A 149 -13.73 -0.54 2.46
CA GLY A 149 -15.01 -0.52 1.74
C GLY A 149 -15.00 0.48 0.58
N ASN A 150 -14.55 1.71 0.85
CA ASN A 150 -14.42 2.77 -0.16
C ASN A 150 -13.39 2.42 -1.25
N GLN A 151 -12.27 1.80 -0.87
CA GLN A 151 -11.27 1.31 -1.83
C GLN A 151 -11.82 0.19 -2.71
N ARG A 152 -12.64 -0.73 -2.16
CA ARG A 152 -13.32 -1.75 -2.95
C ARG A 152 -14.26 -1.12 -3.99
N GLU A 153 -15.03 -0.11 -3.60
CA GLU A 153 -15.92 0.60 -4.52
C GLU A 153 -15.14 1.33 -5.62
N SER A 154 -14.03 1.99 -5.27
CA SER A 154 -13.14 2.62 -6.24
C SER A 154 -12.52 1.61 -7.23
N LEU A 155 -12.12 0.43 -6.76
CA LEU A 155 -11.65 -0.68 -7.60
C LEU A 155 -12.75 -1.19 -8.55
N LEU A 156 -14.00 -1.30 -8.07
CA LEU A 156 -15.13 -1.69 -8.91
C LEU A 156 -15.42 -0.64 -10.00
N ARG A 157 -15.42 0.65 -9.66
CA ARG A 157 -15.59 1.73 -10.65
C ARG A 157 -14.44 1.80 -11.65
N THR A 158 -13.22 1.53 -11.22
CA THR A 158 -12.05 1.45 -12.10
C THR A 158 -12.15 0.25 -13.04
N ARG A 159 -12.62 -0.91 -12.56
CA ARG A 159 -12.91 -2.10 -13.40
C ARG A 159 -13.97 -1.80 -14.47
N GLU A 160 -15.06 -1.16 -14.09
CA GLU A 160 -16.13 -0.75 -15.02
C GLU A 160 -15.61 0.27 -16.06
N THR A 161 -14.77 1.22 -15.64
CA THR A 161 -14.13 2.20 -16.53
C THR A 161 -13.10 1.54 -17.48
N LEU A 162 -12.44 0.46 -17.05
CA LEU A 162 -11.53 -0.31 -17.89
C LEU A 162 -12.26 -1.17 -18.92
N GLU A 163 -13.38 -1.80 -18.54
CA GLU A 163 -14.22 -2.56 -19.47
C GLU A 163 -14.81 -1.64 -20.55
N THR A 164 -15.30 -0.46 -20.17
CA THR A 164 -15.76 0.56 -21.12
C THR A 164 -14.62 1.11 -21.98
N ASN A 165 -13.39 1.23 -21.46
CA ASN A 165 -12.22 1.56 -22.27
C ASN A 165 -11.90 0.49 -23.32
N ASN A 166 -12.06 -0.80 -23.00
CA ASN A 166 -11.88 -1.89 -23.96
C ASN A 166 -12.92 -1.82 -25.09
N GLU A 167 -14.16 -1.44 -24.78
CA GLU A 167 -15.17 -1.17 -25.81
C GLU A 167 -14.79 0.01 -26.70
N ASN A 168 -14.28 1.10 -26.11
CA ASN A 168 -13.81 2.27 -26.85
C ASN A 168 -12.59 1.95 -27.73
N LEU A 169 -11.66 1.11 -27.26
CA LEU A 169 -10.54 0.61 -28.06
C LEU A 169 -11.03 -0.24 -29.25
N LYS A 170 -12.01 -1.12 -29.04
CA LYS A 170 -12.64 -1.88 -30.13
C LYS A 170 -13.30 -0.96 -31.16
N ARG A 171 -13.95 0.14 -30.74
CA ARG A 171 -14.52 1.16 -31.63
C ARG A 171 -13.42 1.90 -32.42
N THR A 172 -12.35 2.32 -31.75
CA THR A 172 -11.20 2.98 -32.40
C THR A 172 -10.53 2.07 -33.44
N HIS A 173 -10.32 0.79 -33.12
CA HIS A 173 -9.80 -0.18 -34.09
C HIS A 173 -10.70 -0.36 -35.32
N ARG A 174 -12.03 -0.36 -35.13
CA ARG A 174 -12.99 -0.40 -36.25
C ARG A 174 -12.90 0.86 -37.11
N LEU A 175 -12.82 2.03 -36.51
CA LEU A 175 -12.67 3.30 -37.23
C LEU A 175 -11.35 3.36 -38.02
N ILE A 176 -10.24 2.97 -37.41
CA ILE A 176 -8.93 2.90 -38.10
C ILE A 176 -9.00 1.93 -39.28
N ARG A 177 -9.66 0.77 -39.11
CA ARG A 177 -9.85 -0.18 -40.21
C ARG A 177 -10.64 0.43 -41.37
N THR A 178 -11.72 1.16 -41.08
CA THR A 178 -12.50 1.88 -42.10
C THR A 178 -11.65 2.93 -42.82
N ILE A 179 -10.91 3.76 -42.08
CA ILE A 179 -9.99 4.76 -42.66
C ILE A 179 -8.97 4.05 -43.57
N ASN A 180 -8.33 2.98 -43.09
CA ASN A 180 -7.35 2.23 -43.86
C ASN A 180 -7.94 1.64 -45.15
N THR A 181 -9.17 1.10 -45.11
CA THR A 181 -9.83 0.60 -46.33
C THR A 181 -10.10 1.71 -47.35
N THR A 182 -10.56 2.89 -46.90
CA THR A 182 -10.79 4.02 -47.81
C THR A 182 -9.49 4.53 -48.45
N LEU A 183 -8.37 4.51 -47.71
CA LEU A 183 -7.06 4.85 -48.25
C LEU A 183 -6.58 3.86 -49.30
N ILE A 184 -6.82 2.56 -49.11
CA ILE A 184 -6.46 1.53 -50.09
C ILE A 184 -7.26 1.73 -51.39
N THR A 185 -8.57 1.98 -51.30
CA THR A 185 -9.40 2.27 -52.48
C THR A 185 -8.91 3.51 -53.23
N ASN A 186 -8.60 4.60 -52.51
CA ASN A 186 -8.09 5.82 -53.12
C ASN A 186 -6.73 5.61 -53.81
N LYS A 187 -5.82 4.83 -53.20
CA LYS A 187 -4.55 4.45 -53.82
C LYS A 187 -4.74 3.60 -55.08
N CYS A 188 -5.68 2.66 -55.06
CA CYS A 188 -6.00 1.82 -56.23
C CYS A 188 -6.55 2.68 -57.39
N LEU A 189 -7.46 3.60 -57.11
CA LEU A 189 -8.00 4.53 -58.10
C LEU A 189 -6.90 5.39 -58.75
N LEU A 190 -5.97 5.90 -57.94
CA LEU A 190 -4.86 6.70 -58.43
C LEU A 190 -3.94 5.90 -59.38
N ILE A 191 -3.64 4.65 -59.06
CA ILE A 191 -2.85 3.77 -59.95
C ILE A 191 -3.56 3.56 -61.28
N VAL A 192 -4.88 3.33 -61.28
CA VAL A 192 -5.67 3.14 -62.51
C VAL A 192 -5.64 4.37 -63.40
N ILE A 193 -5.78 5.57 -62.83
CA ILE A 193 -5.73 6.83 -63.60
C ILE A 193 -4.36 7.01 -64.27
N ILE A 194 -3.26 6.76 -63.55
CA ILE A 194 -1.91 6.88 -64.10
C ILE A 194 -1.70 5.90 -65.27
N LEU A 195 -2.17 4.65 -65.14
CA LEU A 195 -2.07 3.67 -66.23
C LEU A 195 -2.84 4.11 -67.48
N MET A 196 -4.03 4.69 -67.30
CA MET A 196 -4.85 5.21 -68.40
C MET A 196 -4.15 6.39 -69.10
N GLU A 197 -3.54 7.32 -68.38
CA GLU A 197 -2.76 8.41 -68.99
C GLU A 197 -1.59 7.90 -69.83
N ILE A 198 -0.82 6.94 -69.30
CA ILE A 198 0.30 6.34 -70.03
C ILE A 198 -0.17 5.68 -71.33
N LEU A 199 -1.29 4.95 -71.29
CA LEU A 199 -1.87 4.31 -72.47
C LEU A 199 -2.23 5.34 -73.54
N ILE A 200 -2.89 6.44 -73.17
CA ILE A 200 -3.27 7.52 -74.09
C ILE A 200 -2.02 8.17 -74.70
N LEU A 201 -0.99 8.46 -73.90
CA LEU A 201 0.27 9.02 -74.39
C LEU A 201 0.95 8.10 -75.39
N LEU A 202 1.02 6.79 -75.10
CA LEU A 202 1.58 5.80 -76.01
C LEU A 202 0.77 5.70 -77.32
N ALA A 203 -0.56 5.73 -77.24
CA ALA A 203 -1.43 5.72 -78.41
C ALA A 203 -1.20 6.95 -79.32
N ILE A 204 -1.06 8.15 -78.73
CA ILE A 204 -0.76 9.38 -79.48
C ILE A 204 0.62 9.29 -80.14
N ILE A 205 1.64 8.82 -79.42
CA ILE A 205 3.00 8.67 -79.96
C ILE A 205 3.00 7.66 -81.12
N ALA A 206 2.35 6.51 -80.96
CA ALA A 206 2.24 5.50 -82.00
C ALA A 206 1.50 6.04 -83.23
N TYR A 207 0.37 6.72 -83.04
CA TYR A 207 -0.37 7.35 -84.14
C TYR A 207 0.48 8.39 -84.88
N ARG A 208 1.16 9.27 -84.15
CA ARG A 208 2.03 10.31 -84.73
C ARG A 208 3.25 9.70 -85.43
N PHE A 209 3.83 8.63 -84.89
CA PHE A 209 4.95 7.92 -85.51
C PHE A 209 4.53 7.22 -86.81
N ILE A 210 3.41 6.51 -86.79
CA ILE A 210 2.85 5.83 -87.97
C ILE A 210 2.48 6.84 -89.07
N ILE A 211 1.79 7.94 -88.71
CA ILE A 211 1.39 8.96 -89.69
C ILE A 211 2.61 9.71 -90.26
N HIS A 212 3.66 9.93 -89.47
CA HIS A 212 4.85 10.65 -89.92
C HIS A 212 5.77 9.78 -90.77
N HIS A 213 5.85 8.47 -90.50
CA HIS A 213 6.63 7.54 -91.31
C HIS A 213 5.97 7.23 -92.67
N HIS A 214 4.68 7.53 -92.83
CA HIS A 214 3.94 7.26 -94.07
C HIS A 214 3.77 8.50 -94.98
N LYS A 215 4.55 9.56 -94.76
CA LYS A 215 4.57 10.77 -95.59
C LYS A 215 5.99 11.07 -96.06
#